data_AF-A0A5K1DWN7-F1
#
_entry.id   AF-A0A5K1DWN7-F1
#
_cell.length_a   1.000
_cell.length_b   1.000
_cell.length_c   1.000
_cell.angle_alpha   90.00
_cell.angle_beta   90.00
_cell.angle_gamma   90.00
#
_symmetry.space_group_name_H-M   'P 1'
#
loop_
_entity.id
_entity.type
_entity.pdbx_description
1 polymer ?
#
loop_
_entity_poly.entity_id
_entity_poly.type
_entity_poly.pdbx_seq_one_letter_code
_entity_poly.pdbx_strand_id
1 'polypeptide(L)' 'DFEKFTRITFIKLLRGEEFTSKVVENCVAIWKSAGIYTDAEAQAAEKLKEVFKEQVFPPGSSIAMKHSTTGSLT' A
#
# COMPACT_ATOMS: atom_id res chain seq x y z
N ASP A 1 15.68 14.63 4.22
CA ASP A 1 14.75 13.71 3.54
C ASP A 1 14.75 13.91 2.04
N PHE A 2 14.37 12.87 1.29
CA PHE A 2 14.17 12.93 -0.17
C PHE A 2 12.91 12.15 -0.57
N GLU A 3 12.33 12.45 -1.73
CA GLU A 3 11.18 11.72 -2.27
C GLU A 3 11.60 10.32 -2.74
N LYS A 4 10.72 9.32 -2.59
CA LYS A 4 10.96 7.96 -3.09
C LYS A 4 9.87 7.58 -4.08
N PHE A 5 10.22 6.77 -5.05
CA PHE A 5 9.28 6.23 -6.03
C PHE A 5 9.44 4.72 -6.11
N THR A 6 8.33 4.00 -5.99
CA THR A 6 8.29 2.54 -6.06
C THR A 6 7.42 2.13 -7.25
N ARG A 7 7.98 1.31 -8.15
CA ARG A 7 7.22 0.67 -9.23
C ARG A 7 7.14 -0.83 -8.98
N ILE A 8 5.92 -1.34 -8.84
CA ILE A 8 5.65 -2.76 -8.67
C ILE A 8 5.08 -3.27 -9.98
N THR A 9 5.79 -4.17 -10.66
CA THR A 9 5.32 -4.80 -11.91
C THR A 9 4.92 -6.24 -11.64
N PHE A 10 3.72 -6.62 -12.05
CA PHE A 10 3.13 -7.91 -11.74
C PHE A 10 3.64 -8.99 -12.69
N ILE A 11 4.09 -10.12 -12.14
CA ILE A 11 4.48 -11.32 -12.92
C ILE A 11 3.27 -12.24 -13.14
N LYS A 12 2.32 -12.25 -12.19
CA LYS A 12 1.08 -13.03 -12.24
C LYS A 12 -0.10 -12.09 -12.02
N LEU A 13 -1.27 -12.49 -12.51
CA LEU A 13 -2.51 -11.76 -12.23
C LEU A 13 -2.74 -11.70 -10.72
N LEU A 14 -3.02 -10.50 -10.21
CA LEU A 14 -3.40 -10.30 -8.82
C LEU A 14 -4.55 -9.29 -8.73
N ARG A 15 -5.54 -9.56 -7.89
CA ARG A 15 -6.59 -8.58 -7.57
C ARG A 15 -6.06 -7.57 -6.56
N GLY A 16 -6.56 -6.34 -6.61
CA GLY A 16 -6.08 -5.30 -5.70
C GLY A 16 -6.41 -5.57 -4.24
N GLU A 17 -7.50 -6.28 -3.95
CA GLU A 17 -7.79 -6.79 -2.60
C GLU A 17 -6.71 -7.78 -2.11
N GLU A 18 -6.28 -8.71 -2.96
CA GLU A 18 -5.23 -9.70 -2.62
C GLU A 18 -3.88 -9.00 -2.38
N PHE A 19 -3.55 -8.02 -3.23
CA PHE A 19 -2.36 -7.19 -3.08
C PHE A 19 -2.37 -6.41 -1.77
N THR A 20 -3.42 -5.60 -1.56
CA THR A 20 -3.48 -4.66 -0.43
C THR A 20 -3.68 -5.34 0.90
N SER A 21 -4.38 -6.48 0.96
CA SER A 21 -4.52 -7.26 2.20
C SER A 21 -3.16 -7.63 2.77
N LYS A 22 -2.23 -8.13 1.94
CA LYS A 22 -0.89 -8.51 2.42
C LYS A 22 -0.02 -7.30 2.79
N VAL A 23 -0.09 -6.23 2.00
CA VAL A 23 0.64 -4.99 2.29
C VAL A 23 0.18 -4.40 3.63
N VAL A 24 -1.13 -4.30 3.84
CA VAL A 24 -1.70 -3.76 5.08
C VAL A 24 -1.40 -4.65 6.28
N GLU A 25 -1.49 -5.98 6.15
CA GLU A 25 -1.14 -6.91 7.23
C GLU A 25 0.28 -6.66 7.75
N ASN A 26 1.25 -6.54 6.84
CA ASN A 26 2.64 -6.28 7.19
C ASN A 26 2.82 -4.89 7.82
N CYS A 27 2.20 -3.85 7.25
CA CYS A 27 2.28 -2.49 7.80
C CYS A 27 1.71 -2.42 9.22
N VAL A 28 0.52 -2.98 9.45
CA VAL A 28 -0.15 -2.99 10.76
C VAL A 28 0.69 -3.74 11.80
N ALA A 29 1.29 -4.88 11.44
CA ALA A 29 2.17 -5.61 12.33
C ALA A 29 3.39 -4.77 12.75
N ILE A 30 4.03 -4.09 11.79
CA ILE A 30 5.18 -3.21 12.05
C ILE A 30 4.76 -2.02 12.93
N TRP A 31 3.67 -1.32 12.60
CA TRP A 31 3.20 -0.17 13.36
C TRP A 31 2.81 -0.52 14.79
N LYS A 32 2.16 -1.67 15.00
CA LYS A 32 1.85 -2.18 16.35
C LYS A 32 3.13 -2.48 17.13
N SER A 33 4.11 -3.14 16.50
CA SER A 33 5.40 -3.45 17.15
C SER A 33 6.19 -2.20 17.51
N ALA A 34 6.05 -1.13 16.72
CA ALA A 34 6.68 0.16 16.96
C ALA A 34 5.89 1.08 17.91
N GLY A 35 4.68 0.68 18.34
CA GLY A 35 3.84 1.47 19.24
C GLY A 35 3.21 2.72 18.60
N ILE A 36 3.12 2.78 17.26
CA ILE A 36 2.62 3.94 16.51
C ILE A 36 1.29 3.69 15.79
N TYR A 37 0.64 2.56 16.05
CA TYR A 37 -0.64 2.22 15.42
C TYR A 37 -1.80 2.95 16.12
N THR A 38 -2.29 4.02 15.50
CA THR A 38 -3.44 4.81 15.97
C THR A 38 -4.61 4.71 14.99
N ASP A 39 -5.70 5.42 15.30
CA ASP A 39 -6.87 5.52 14.41
C ASP A 39 -6.50 6.13 13.04
N ALA A 40 -5.48 7.01 12.99
CA ALA A 40 -5.00 7.58 11.73
C ALA A 40 -4.39 6.50 10.81
N GLU A 41 -3.54 5.63 11.36
CA GLU A 41 -2.96 4.50 10.61
C GLU A 41 -4.04 3.49 10.19
N ALA A 42 -5.03 3.24 11.05
CA ALA A 42 -6.16 2.37 10.72
C ALA A 42 -6.99 2.93 9.55
N GLN A 43 -7.33 4.22 9.57
CA GLN A 43 -8.06 4.87 8.49
C GLN A 43 -7.24 4.90 7.18
N ALA A 44 -5.93 5.16 7.26
CA ALA A 44 -5.05 5.14 6.10
C ALA A 44 -4.97 3.73 5.47
N ALA A 45 -4.92 2.69 6.30
CA ALA A 45 -4.92 1.30 5.85
C ALA A 45 -6.23 0.91 5.15
N GLU A 46 -7.39 1.31 5.67
CA GLU A 46 -8.68 1.06 5.02
C GLU A 46 -8.82 1.83 3.71
N LYS A 47 -8.41 3.11 3.68
CA LYS A 47 -8.38 3.89 2.44
C LYS A 47 -7.53 3.23 1.36
N LEU A 48 -6.37 2.67 1.73
CA LEU A 48 -5.52 1.94 0.79
C LEU A 48 -6.25 0.72 0.23
N LYS A 49 -6.95 -0.08 1.05
CA LYS A 49 -7.74 -1.22 0.54
C LYS A 49 -8.85 -0.76 -0.41
N GLU A 50 -9.55 0.31 -0.05
CA GLU A 50 -10.67 0.83 -0.83
C GLU A 50 -10.23 1.28 -2.24
N VAL A 51 -9.13 2.03 -2.36
CA VAL A 51 -8.60 2.48 -3.67
C VAL A 51 -8.30 1.30 -4.60
N PHE A 52 -7.88 0.18 -4.06
CA PHE A 52 -7.48 -1.00 -4.83
C PHE A 52 -8.57 -2.05 -4.97
N LYS A 53 -9.72 -1.89 -4.30
CA LYS A 53 -10.77 -2.91 -4.19
C LYS A 53 -11.24 -3.47 -5.53
N GLU A 54 -11.48 -2.60 -6.49
CA GLU A 54 -12.00 -2.98 -7.82
C GLU A 54 -10.90 -3.15 -8.88
N GLN A 55 -9.63 -3.06 -8.48
CA GLN A 55 -8.50 -3.16 -9.41
C GLN A 55 -8.12 -4.62 -9.67
N VAL A 56 -7.69 -4.90 -10.91
CA VAL A 56 -7.11 -6.18 -11.30
C VAL A 56 -5.81 -5.90 -12.05
N PHE A 57 -4.72 -6.53 -11.62
CA PHE A 57 -3.39 -6.32 -12.14
C PHE A 57 -2.93 -7.53 -12.95
N PRO A 58 -3.11 -7.54 -14.28
CA PRO A 58 -2.60 -8.62 -15.13
C PRO A 58 -1.06 -8.60 -15.19
N PRO A 59 -0.42 -9.70 -15.64
CA PRO A 59 1.03 -9.72 -15.87
C PRO A 59 1.49 -8.55 -16.74
N GLY A 60 2.60 -7.90 -16.35
CA GLY A 60 3.17 -6.74 -17.02
C GLY A 60 2.56 -5.39 -16.61
N SER A 61 1.36 -5.37 -16.01
CA SER A 61 0.82 -4.13 -15.42
C SER A 61 1.63 -3.70 -14.21
N SER A 62 1.52 -2.43 -13.82
CA SER A 62 2.29 -1.88 -12.70
C SER A 62 1.48 -0.95 -11.80
N ILE A 63 1.83 -0.95 -10.51
CA ILE A 63 1.48 0.11 -9.56
C ILE A 63 2.67 1.05 -9.45
N ALA A 64 2.38 2.36 -9.45
CA ALA A 64 3.35 3.42 -9.23
C ALA A 64 3.00 4.10 -7.90
N MET A 65 3.94 4.10 -6.95
CA MET A 65 3.76 4.75 -5.65
C MET A 65 4.79 5.85 -5.47
N LYS A 66 4.33 7.07 -5.19
CA LYS A 66 5.17 8.20 -4.83
C LYS A 66 5.10 8.42 -3.32
N HIS A 67 6.27 8.49 -2.69
CA HIS A 67 6.43 8.79 -1.27
C HIS A 67 7.01 10.20 -1.14
N SER A 68 6.22 11.15 -0.64
CA SER A 68 6.70 12.51 -0.40
C SER A 68 7.64 12.58 0.80
N THR A 69 8.43 13.66 0.88
CA THR A 69 9.24 13.96 2.06
C THR A 69 8.40 14.27 3.31
N THR A 70 7.14 14.63 3.12
CA THR A 70 6.17 14.97 4.18
C THR A 70 5.33 13.79 4.65
N GLY A 71 5.58 12.57 4.13
CA GLY A 71 4.86 11.36 4.52
C GLY A 71 3.57 11.09 3.76
N SER A 72 3.28 11.81 2.67
CA SER A 72 2.15 11.55 1.79
C SER A 72 2.46 10.40 0.82
N LEU A 73 1.47 9.55 0.57
CA LEU A 73 1.51 8.47 -0.42
C LEU A 73 0.55 8.81 -1.56
N THR A 74 1.03 8.73 -2.79
CA THR A 74 0.23 8.81 -4.03
C THR A 74 0.39 7.54 -4.82
#